data_AF-A0A4R5WWA6-F1
#
_entry.id   AF-A0A4R5WWA6-F1
#
_cell.length_a   1.000
_cell.length_b   1.000
_cell.length_c   1.000
_cell.angle_alpha   90.00
_cell.angle_beta   90.00
_cell.angle_gamma   90.00
#
_symmetry.space_group_name_H-M   'P 1'
#
loop_
_entity.id
_entity.type
_entity.pdbx_description
1 polymer ?
#
loop_
_entity_poly.entity_id
_entity_poly.type
_entity_poly.pdbx_seq_one_letter_code
_entity_poly.pdbx_strand_id
1 'polypeptide(L)'
;MKRKARQRIEEAAERMACELLKMATDANVADSVKLAAIRDALDRAGLAAKSAVEVEVGPPKPYEQILMTIEAGSRAEYRRSRGIPDISDQLPMAANTTALPAKNVEVRSNTTNDQAVSTPLPRAGGRRRGF
;
A
#
# COMPACT_ATOMS: atom_id res chain seq x y z
N MET A 1 -27.64 -16.20 -0.97
CA MET A 1 -28.22 -14.97 -0.37
C MET A 1 -27.59 -13.65 -0.83
N LYS A 2 -26.27 -13.56 -1.05
CA LYS A 2 -25.58 -12.28 -1.36
C LYS A 2 -26.04 -11.58 -2.66
N ARG A 3 -26.46 -12.31 -3.70
CA ARG A 3 -26.87 -11.72 -5.00
C ARG A 3 -28.18 -10.91 -4.92
N LYS A 4 -29.21 -11.42 -4.25
CA LYS A 4 -30.52 -10.75 -4.12
C LYS A 4 -30.45 -9.47 -3.28
N ALA A 5 -29.58 -9.44 -2.26
CA ALA A 5 -29.31 -8.24 -1.48
C ALA A 5 -28.60 -7.17 -2.33
N ARG A 6 -27.63 -7.57 -3.16
CA ARG A 6 -26.94 -6.67 -4.09
C ARG A 6 -27.89 -6.06 -5.13
N GLN A 7 -28.76 -6.87 -5.74
CA GLN A 7 -29.77 -6.39 -6.69
C GLN A 7 -30.67 -5.31 -6.09
N ARG A 8 -31.12 -5.48 -4.84
CA ARG A 8 -31.93 -4.46 -4.15
C ARG A 8 -31.18 -3.15 -3.91
N ILE A 9 -29.89 -3.24 -3.60
CA ILE A 9 -29.03 -2.06 -3.41
C ILE A 9 -28.82 -1.36 -4.76
N GLU A 10 -28.64 -2.12 -5.83
CA GLU A 10 -28.44 -1.61 -7.19
C GLU A 10 -29.71 -0.91 -7.72
N GLU A 11 -30.88 -1.53 -7.55
CA GLU A 11 -32.17 -0.91 -7.87
C GLU A 11 -32.44 0.35 -7.03
N ALA A 12 -32.05 0.35 -5.76
CA ALA A 12 -32.15 1.54 -4.91
C ALA A 12 -31.16 2.63 -5.36
N ALA A 13 -29.95 2.26 -5.77
CA ALA A 13 -28.94 3.19 -6.25
C ALA A 13 -29.40 3.92 -7.51
N GLU A 14 -30.02 3.22 -8.45
CA GLU A 14 -30.56 3.83 -9.68
C GLU A 14 -31.67 4.85 -9.37
N ARG A 15 -32.58 4.50 -8.45
CA ARG A 15 -33.61 5.45 -7.97
C ARG A 15 -33.00 6.68 -7.30
N MET A 16 -31.97 6.49 -6.47
CA MET A 16 -31.27 7.59 -5.81
C MET A 16 -30.51 8.49 -6.80
N ALA A 17 -29.94 7.91 -7.85
CA ALA A 17 -29.27 8.68 -8.91
C ALA A 17 -30.27 9.58 -9.67
N CYS A 18 -31.45 9.05 -10.00
CA CYS A 18 -32.53 9.83 -10.63
C CYS A 18 -32.94 11.03 -9.77
N GLU A 19 -33.13 10.84 -8.46
CA GLU A 19 -33.52 11.94 -7.56
C GLU A 19 -32.42 12.99 -7.42
N LEU A 20 -31.14 12.57 -7.38
CA LEU A 20 -30.02 13.51 -7.36
C LEU A 20 -29.95 14.38 -8.61
N LEU A 21 -30.24 13.83 -9.80
CA LEU A 21 -30.29 14.61 -11.05
C LEU A 21 -31.46 15.60 -11.06
N LYS A 22 -32.61 15.24 -10.48
CA LYS A 22 -33.72 16.18 -10.29
C LYS A 22 -33.33 17.33 -9.37
N MET A 23 -32.67 17.04 -8.25
CA MET A 23 -32.19 18.08 -7.32
C MET A 23 -31.13 19.00 -7.97
N ALA A 24 -30.29 18.47 -8.86
CA ALA A 24 -29.29 19.24 -9.60
C ALA A 24 -29.92 20.21 -10.62
N THR A 25 -31.12 19.92 -11.14
CA THR A 25 -31.80 20.72 -12.18
C THR A 25 -32.90 21.63 -11.63
N ASP A 26 -33.48 21.30 -10.47
CA ASP A 26 -34.52 22.12 -9.83
C ASP A 26 -33.99 23.50 -9.40
N ALA A 27 -34.79 24.54 -9.67
CA ALA A 27 -34.49 25.93 -9.31
C ALA A 27 -34.83 26.27 -7.86
N ASN A 28 -35.61 25.44 -7.17
CA ASN A 28 -36.06 25.69 -5.79
C ASN A 28 -35.15 25.06 -4.72
N VAL A 29 -34.08 24.38 -5.12
CA VAL A 29 -33.11 23.76 -4.22
C VAL A 29 -32.06 24.78 -3.81
N ALA A 30 -31.65 24.78 -2.55
CA ALA A 30 -30.57 25.64 -2.06
C ALA A 30 -29.29 25.44 -2.89
N ASP A 31 -28.64 26.55 -3.25
CA ASP A 31 -27.47 26.54 -4.14
C ASP A 31 -26.34 25.62 -3.66
N SER A 32 -26.16 25.49 -2.35
CA SER A 32 -25.17 24.57 -1.74
C SER A 32 -25.46 23.10 -2.05
N VAL A 33 -26.74 22.71 -1.97
CA VAL A 33 -27.20 21.34 -2.26
C VAL A 33 -27.17 21.08 -3.76
N LYS A 34 -27.54 22.07 -4.57
CA LYS A 34 -27.49 21.99 -6.04
C LYS A 34 -26.08 21.77 -6.54
N LEU A 35 -25.12 22.52 -6.01
CA LEU A 35 -23.71 22.40 -6.35
C LEU A 35 -23.15 21.02 -5.93
N ALA A 36 -23.49 20.54 -4.73
CA ALA A 36 -23.12 19.20 -4.28
C ALA A 36 -23.70 18.10 -5.21
N ALA A 37 -24.97 18.21 -5.57
CA ALA A 37 -25.62 17.26 -6.48
C ALA A 37 -24.98 17.23 -7.88
N ILE A 38 -24.59 18.40 -8.41
CA ILE A 38 -23.86 18.50 -9.69
C ILE A 38 -22.49 17.82 -9.60
N ARG A 39 -21.72 18.04 -8.51
CA ARG A 39 -20.42 17.37 -8.30
C ARG A 39 -20.58 15.85 -8.23
N ASP A 40 -21.51 15.36 -7.41
CA ASP A 40 -21.78 13.91 -7.27
C ASP A 40 -22.20 13.27 -8.60
N ALA A 41 -22.98 13.98 -9.42
CA ALA A 41 -23.37 13.50 -10.75
C ALA A 41 -22.17 13.43 -11.71
N LEU A 42 -21.29 14.44 -11.69
CA LEU A 42 -20.07 14.45 -12.50
C LEU A 42 -19.06 13.39 -12.05
N ASP A 43 -18.93 13.16 -10.74
CA ASP A 43 -18.08 12.13 -10.14
C ASP A 43 -18.52 10.73 -10.60
N ARG A 44 -19.83 10.45 -10.59
CA ARG A 44 -20.37 9.17 -11.07
C ARG A 44 -20.28 9.01 -12.58
N ALA A 45 -20.34 10.09 -13.35
CA ALA A 45 -20.09 10.07 -14.79
C ALA A 45 -18.60 9.83 -15.11
N GLY A 46 -17.70 9.83 -14.12
CA GLY A 46 -16.26 9.73 -14.33
C GLY A 46 -15.68 10.97 -15.02
N LEU A 47 -16.42 12.08 -15.02
CA LEU A 47 -16.05 13.35 -15.66
C LEU A 47 -15.38 14.32 -14.68
N ALA A 48 -15.29 13.95 -13.41
CA ALA A 48 -14.58 14.72 -12.42
C ALA A 48 -13.10 14.86 -12.78
N ALA A 49 -12.56 16.06 -12.55
CA ALA A 49 -11.16 16.36 -12.77
C ALA A 49 -10.31 15.30 -12.07
N LYS A 50 -9.51 14.57 -12.85
CA LYS A 50 -8.59 13.52 -12.37
C LYS A 50 -7.74 14.10 -11.24
N SER A 51 -8.15 13.86 -10.00
CA SER A 51 -7.39 14.29 -8.84
C SER A 51 -6.17 13.39 -8.76
N ALA A 52 -5.03 13.97 -9.13
CA ALA A 52 -3.68 13.46 -8.97
C ALA A 52 -3.48 11.99 -9.38
N VAL A 53 -3.14 11.79 -10.66
CA VAL A 53 -2.14 10.77 -10.94
C VAL A 53 -0.87 11.26 -10.23
N GLU A 54 -0.55 10.67 -9.10
CA GLU A 54 0.74 10.81 -8.43
C GLU A 54 1.78 10.13 -9.34
N VAL A 55 2.10 10.80 -10.45
CA VAL A 55 3.30 10.47 -11.21
C VAL A 55 4.42 10.97 -10.33
N GLU A 56 5.08 10.07 -9.62
CA GLU A 56 6.41 10.36 -9.10
C GLU A 56 7.33 10.64 -10.31
N VAL A 57 7.33 11.87 -10.82
CA VAL A 57 8.33 12.41 -11.76
C VAL A 57 9.61 12.74 -11.00
N GLY A 58 10.08 11.79 -10.19
CA GLY A 58 11.39 11.81 -9.58
C GLY A 58 12.37 10.97 -10.39
N PRO A 59 13.70 11.20 -10.30
CA PRO A 59 14.66 10.20 -10.74
C PRO A 59 14.31 8.84 -10.10
N PRO A 60 14.41 7.73 -10.85
CA PRO A 60 13.96 6.42 -10.38
C PRO A 60 14.62 6.11 -9.05
N LYS A 61 13.82 5.60 -8.11
CA LYS A 61 14.32 5.25 -6.77
C LYS A 61 15.50 4.29 -6.93
N PRO A 62 16.50 4.31 -6.04
CA PRO A 62 17.74 3.54 -6.23
C PRO A 62 17.49 2.04 -6.43
N TYR A 63 16.43 1.49 -5.84
CA TYR A 63 16.03 0.10 -6.06
C TYR A 63 15.41 -0.15 -7.44
N GLU A 64 14.71 0.81 -8.04
CA GLU A 64 14.14 0.69 -9.39
C GLU A 64 15.23 0.63 -10.45
N GLN A 65 16.34 1.36 -10.27
CA GLN A 65 17.50 1.30 -11.17
C GLN A 65 18.10 -0.11 -11.23
N ILE A 66 18.13 -0.81 -10.10
CA ILE A 66 18.59 -2.20 -10.04
C ILE A 66 17.60 -3.09 -10.80
N LEU A 67 16.30 -2.94 -10.55
CA LEU A 67 15.26 -3.73 -11.21
C LEU A 67 15.25 -3.53 -12.73
N MET A 68 15.53 -2.31 -13.21
CA MET A 68 15.68 -2.01 -14.65
C MET A 68 16.88 -2.70 -15.30
N THR A 69 17.89 -3.09 -14.51
CA THR A 69 19.10 -3.77 -14.99
C THR A 69 18.97 -5.31 -14.94
N ILE A 70 17.92 -5.83 -14.29
CA ILE A 70 17.72 -7.28 -14.18
C ILE A 70 17.15 -7.80 -15.51
N GLU A 71 17.96 -8.58 -16.21
CA GLU A 71 17.52 -9.35 -17.38
C GLU A 71 16.94 -10.71 -16.95
N ALA A 72 15.84 -11.10 -17.58
CA ALA A 72 15.24 -12.42 -17.39
C ALA A 72 15.96 -13.47 -18.24
N GLY A 73 16.15 -14.68 -17.70
CA GLY A 73 16.77 -15.79 -18.43
C GLY A 73 17.03 -17.00 -17.55
N SER A 74 17.43 -18.12 -18.17
CA SER A 74 17.85 -19.30 -17.41
C SER A 74 19.26 -19.11 -16.86
N ARG A 75 19.51 -19.61 -15.65
CA ARG A 75 20.85 -19.62 -15.05
C ARG A 75 21.88 -20.30 -15.95
N ALA A 76 21.50 -21.38 -16.64
CA ALA A 76 22.37 -22.11 -17.57
C ALA A 76 22.79 -21.24 -18.77
N GLU A 77 21.88 -20.40 -19.26
CA GLU A 77 22.12 -19.49 -20.39
C GLU A 77 23.08 -18.37 -20.02
N TYR A 78 22.87 -17.74 -18.87
CA TYR A 78 23.79 -16.72 -18.33
C TYR A 78 25.20 -17.26 -18.11
N ARG A 79 25.33 -18.50 -17.62
CA ARG A 79 26.64 -19.12 -17.40
C ARG A 79 27.37 -19.37 -18.71
N ARG A 80 26.66 -19.88 -19.73
CA ARG A 80 27.21 -20.07 -21.09
C ARG A 80 27.69 -18.75 -21.70
N SER A 81 26.91 -17.66 -21.60
CA SER A 81 27.33 -16.35 -22.14
C SER A 81 28.54 -15.75 -21.41
N ARG A 82 28.75 -16.11 -20.14
CA ARG A 82 29.91 -15.71 -19.34
C ARG A 82 31.09 -16.69 -19.44
N GLY A 83 30.99 -17.74 -20.26
CA GLY A 83 32.03 -18.78 -20.37
C GLY A 83 32.24 -19.59 -19.09
N ILE A 84 31.29 -19.55 -18.16
CA ILE A 84 31.33 -20.30 -16.91
C ILE A 84 30.70 -21.66 -17.18
N PRO A 85 31.40 -22.78 -16.93
CA PRO A 85 30.83 -24.11 -17.10
C PRO A 85 29.59 -24.26 -16.20
N ASP A 86 28.52 -24.87 -16.72
CA ASP A 86 27.37 -25.18 -15.89
C ASP A 86 27.70 -26.37 -14.98
N ILE A 87 27.37 -26.26 -13.71
CA ILE A 87 27.66 -27.29 -12.70
C ILE A 87 26.74 -28.51 -12.91
N SER A 88 25.67 -28.37 -13.70
CA SER A 88 24.83 -29.49 -14.14
C SER A 88 25.60 -30.53 -14.96
N ASP A 89 26.63 -30.11 -15.69
CA ASP A 89 27.38 -30.98 -16.60
C ASP A 89 28.53 -31.72 -15.88
N GLN A 90 28.91 -31.25 -14.69
CA GLN A 90 30.07 -31.74 -13.93
C GLN A 90 29.71 -32.49 -12.65
N LEU A 91 28.44 -32.59 -12.29
CA LEU A 91 28.01 -33.38 -11.14
C LEU A 91 27.43 -34.71 -11.61
N PRO A 92 28.07 -35.86 -11.34
CA PRO A 92 27.31 -37.09 -11.26
C PRO A 92 26.17 -36.85 -10.26
N MET A 93 24.95 -37.19 -10.65
CA MET A 93 23.74 -37.03 -9.85
C MET A 93 23.73 -38.06 -8.71
N ALA A 94 24.76 -38.06 -7.86
CA ALA A 94 24.86 -38.76 -6.59
C ALA A 94 26.14 -38.34 -5.84
N ALA A 95 25.96 -37.98 -4.56
CA ALA A 95 26.87 -38.30 -3.45
C ALA A 95 27.92 -37.30 -2.94
N ASN A 96 27.64 -35.99 -2.80
CA ASN A 96 28.42 -35.14 -1.88
C ASN A 96 27.55 -34.07 -1.19
N THR A 97 26.58 -34.48 -0.36
CA THR A 97 26.05 -33.59 0.68
C THR A 97 27.09 -33.42 1.77
N THR A 98 28.15 -32.64 1.51
CA THR A 98 28.95 -32.08 2.60
C THR A 98 28.07 -31.01 3.24
N ALA A 99 27.36 -31.41 4.29
CA ALA A 99 26.72 -30.47 5.20
C ALA A 99 27.77 -29.46 5.64
N LEU A 100 27.60 -28.20 5.24
CA LEU A 100 28.41 -27.11 5.76
C LEU A 100 28.21 -27.09 7.28
N PRO A 101 29.28 -27.09 8.10
CA PRO A 101 29.10 -27.00 9.53
C PRO A 101 28.34 -25.71 9.82
N ALA A 102 27.19 -25.84 10.50
CA ALA A 102 26.44 -24.70 10.97
C ALA A 102 27.39 -23.86 11.82
N LYS A 103 27.82 -22.70 11.31
CA LYS A 103 28.42 -21.68 12.16
C LYS A 103 27.31 -21.27 13.11
N ASN A 104 27.48 -21.55 14.41
CA ASN A 104 26.64 -20.98 15.45
C ASN A 104 26.73 -19.46 15.33
N VAL A 105 25.76 -18.86 14.65
CA VAL A 105 25.50 -17.44 14.73
C VAL A 105 24.85 -17.25 16.08
N GLU A 106 25.60 -16.78 17.07
CA GLU A 106 25.03 -16.28 18.32
C GLU A 106 24.10 -15.12 17.98
N VAL A 107 22.82 -15.44 17.86
CA VAL A 107 21.75 -14.45 17.82
C VAL A 107 21.71 -13.84 19.22
N ARG A 108 22.37 -12.69 19.39
CA ARG A 108 22.19 -11.87 20.60
C ARG A 108 20.75 -11.39 20.61
N SER A 109 19.89 -12.09 21.37
CA SER A 109 18.57 -11.60 21.72
C SER A 109 18.74 -10.39 22.64
N ASN A 110 18.67 -9.20 22.07
CA ASN A 110 18.39 -7.98 22.80
C ASN A 110 16.92 -8.00 23.22
N THR A 111 16.63 -8.81 24.24
CA THR A 111 15.35 -8.80 24.94
C THR A 111 15.23 -7.48 25.67
N THR A 112 14.32 -6.66 25.17
CA THR A 112 13.80 -5.42 25.72
C THR A 112 13.49 -5.62 27.20
N ASN A 113 14.29 -5.03 28.08
CA ASN A 113 13.94 -4.93 29.48
C ASN A 113 13.19 -3.61 29.67
N ASP A 114 11.87 -3.71 29.58
CA ASP A 114 10.90 -2.71 30.01
C ASP A 114 11.07 -2.55 31.53
N GLN A 115 11.99 -1.67 31.93
CA GLN A 115 12.13 -1.19 33.30
C GLN A 115 11.58 0.24 33.34
N ALA A 116 10.42 0.34 33.98
CA ALA A 116 9.63 1.53 34.17
C ALA A 116 10.46 2.70 34.70
N VAL A 117 10.70 3.71 33.86
CA VAL A 117 11.04 5.06 34.33
C VAL A 117 9.74 5.85 34.45
N SER A 118 9.13 5.74 35.63
CA SER A 118 8.08 6.66 36.06
C SER A 118 8.63 8.08 36.06
N THR A 119 8.29 8.84 35.03
CA THR A 119 8.54 10.29 34.98
C THR A 119 7.19 10.99 34.85
N PRO A 120 6.62 11.58 35.91
CA PRO A 120 5.52 12.50 35.75
C PRO A 120 6.04 13.88 35.28
N LEU A 121 5.43 14.38 34.20
CA LEU A 121 5.64 15.69 33.60
C LEU A 121 5.45 16.86 34.61
N PRO A 122 6.16 17.99 34.46
CA PRO A 122 5.90 19.17 35.26
C PRO A 122 4.80 20.02 34.61
N ARG A 123 3.72 20.35 35.32
CA ARG A 123 2.95 21.56 35.01
C ARG A 123 2.04 22.08 36.12
N ALA A 124 2.02 23.42 36.16
CA ALA A 124 1.03 24.34 36.70
C ALA A 124 1.13 24.70 38.19
N GLY A 125 1.52 25.96 38.42
CA GLY A 125 1.56 26.59 39.73
C GLY A 125 0.17 26.77 40.38
N GLY A 126 0.19 26.77 41.71
CA GLY A 126 -0.95 27.07 42.57
C GLY A 126 -0.44 27.66 43.88
N ARG A 127 -0.86 28.90 44.15
CA ARG A 127 -0.45 29.78 45.25
C ARG A 127 -0.76 29.17 46.62
N ARG A 128 0.20 29.16 47.54
CA ARG A 128 -0.07 28.97 48.98
C ARG A 128 -0.51 30.31 49.60
N ARG A 129 -1.74 30.34 50.14
CA ARG A 129 -2.19 31.33 51.14
C ARG A 129 -2.27 30.63 52.51
N GLY A 130 -1.99 31.39 53.56
CA GLY A 130 -2.33 31.12 54.96
C GLY A 130 -1.16 30.51 55.74
N PHE A 131 -0.51 31.29 56.62
CA PHE A 131 -1.01 31.75 57.90
C PHE A 131 -0.51 33.17 58.18
#